data_AF-A0A920UXX5-F1
#
_entry.id   AF-A0A920UXX5-F1
#
_cell.length_a   1.000
_cell.length_b   1.000
_cell.length_c   1.000
_cell.angle_alpha   90.00
_cell.angle_beta   90.00
_cell.angle_gamma   90.00
#
_symmetry.space_group_name_H-M   'P 1'
#
loop_
_entity.id
_entity.type
_entity.pdbx_description
1 polymer ?
#
loop_
_entity_poly.entity_id
_entity_poly.type
_entity_poly.pdbx_seq_one_letter_code
_entity_poly.pdbx_strand_id
1 'polypeptide(L)'
;MSRESTPVLANGVDPVGEWHLSCNTCQAVFNWTITQSSCPECRAAGRIGLLECHFSPERKPSKDLIRQPSVIESYHSLLPPTKNGRTAWDLNPGNTPLKRSKHIASNHGLKESFLQD
;
A
#
# COMPACT_ATOMS: atom_id res chain seq x y z
N MET A 1 -15.37 -2.04 30.91
CA MET A 1 -14.19 -2.93 30.79
C MET A 1 -14.01 -3.28 29.33
N SER A 2 -13.24 -2.46 28.59
CA SER A 2 -12.95 -2.72 27.18
C SER A 2 -11.72 -3.61 27.11
N ARG A 3 -11.86 -4.79 26.49
CA ARG A 3 -10.72 -5.65 26.17
C ARG A 3 -9.91 -4.96 25.07
N GLU A 4 -8.82 -4.29 25.45
CA GLU A 4 -7.75 -3.98 24.51
C GLU A 4 -7.28 -5.30 23.90
N SER A 5 -7.59 -5.47 22.63
CA SER A 5 -7.13 -6.60 21.84
C SER A 5 -5.72 -6.25 21.40
N THR A 6 -4.73 -6.62 22.21
CA THR A 6 -3.32 -6.53 21.82
C THR A 6 -3.17 -7.32 20.52
N PRO A 7 -2.66 -6.72 19.42
CA PRO A 7 -2.42 -7.49 18.21
C PRO A 7 -1.35 -8.52 18.52
N VAL A 8 -1.74 -9.78 18.44
CA VAL A 8 -0.82 -10.92 18.62
C VAL A 8 0.09 -10.92 17.40
N LEU A 9 1.31 -10.42 17.57
CA LEU A 9 2.46 -10.77 16.73
C LEU A 9 2.71 -12.27 16.91
N ALA A 10 1.92 -13.09 16.21
CA ALA A 10 2.16 -14.52 16.17
C ALA A 10 3.46 -14.73 15.39
N ASN A 11 4.40 -15.41 16.03
CA ASN A 11 5.67 -15.87 15.48
C ASN A 11 6.76 -14.84 15.22
N GLY A 12 7.20 -14.07 16.23
CA GLY A 12 8.58 -13.55 16.31
C GLY A 12 9.13 -12.89 15.03
N VAL A 13 8.25 -12.26 14.26
CA VAL A 13 8.55 -11.68 12.97
C VAL A 13 8.70 -10.19 13.20
N ASP A 14 9.96 -9.74 13.19
CA ASP A 14 10.25 -8.31 13.23
C ASP A 14 9.86 -7.71 11.86
N PRO A 15 8.92 -6.75 11.83
CA PRO A 15 8.59 -6.05 10.60
C PRO A 15 9.82 -5.32 10.05
N VAL A 16 9.92 -5.18 8.73
CA VAL A 16 10.98 -4.35 8.13
C VAL A 16 10.51 -2.90 8.22
N GLY A 17 10.86 -2.23 9.32
CA GLY A 17 10.37 -0.90 9.63
C GLY A 17 8.86 -0.92 9.95
N GLU A 18 8.09 -0.05 9.30
CA GLU A 18 6.66 0.18 9.54
C GLU A 18 5.74 -0.68 8.65
N TRP A 19 6.32 -1.58 7.83
CA TRP A 19 5.60 -2.44 6.88
C TRP A 19 5.48 -3.89 7.34
N HIS A 20 4.29 -4.45 7.15
CA HIS A 20 4.03 -5.89 7.32
C HIS A 20 3.05 -6.40 6.27
N LEU A 21 3.02 -7.71 6.06
CA LEU A 21 2.00 -8.38 5.26
C LEU A 21 0.94 -8.96 6.19
N SER A 22 -0.33 -8.84 5.85
CA SER A 22 -1.42 -9.49 6.59
C SER A 22 -2.26 -10.35 5.65
N CYS A 23 -2.78 -11.46 6.14
CA CYS A 23 -3.70 -12.29 5.37
C CYS A 23 -5.15 -11.84 5.59
N ASN A 24 -5.86 -11.55 4.50
CA ASN A 24 -7.26 -11.14 4.55
C ASN A 24 -8.23 -12.20 5.09
N THR A 25 -7.80 -13.47 5.15
CA THR A 25 -8.65 -14.61 5.52
C THR A 25 -8.38 -15.11 6.94
N CYS A 26 -7.11 -15.33 7.29
CA CYS A 26 -6.72 -15.87 8.60
C CYS A 26 -6.13 -14.83 9.55
N GLN A 27 -5.97 -13.58 9.10
CA GLN A 27 -5.41 -12.46 9.88
C GLN A 27 -3.97 -12.69 10.36
N ALA A 28 -3.30 -13.74 9.88
CA ALA A 28 -1.89 -13.97 10.14
C ALA A 28 -1.05 -12.83 9.57
N VAL A 29 -0.03 -12.42 10.34
CA VAL A 29 0.90 -11.35 9.99
C VAL A 29 2.23 -11.97 9.59
N PHE A 30 2.82 -11.46 8.52
CA PHE A 30 4.05 -11.97 7.94
C PHE A 30 5.04 -10.85 7.65
N ASN A 31 6.32 -11.25 7.58
CA ASN A 31 7.40 -10.35 7.17
C ASN A 31 7.29 -10.09 5.67
N TRP A 32 7.73 -8.91 5.26
CA TRP A 32 7.95 -8.51 3.89
C TRP A 32 8.90 -9.41 3.07
N THR A 33 9.65 -10.31 3.72
CA THR A 33 10.52 -11.28 3.04
C THR A 33 9.76 -12.38 2.30
N ILE A 34 8.45 -12.55 2.53
CA ILE A 34 7.62 -13.49 1.77
C ILE A 34 7.47 -12.99 0.32
N THR A 35 7.86 -13.84 -0.64
CA THR A 35 7.76 -13.53 -2.07
C THR A 35 6.54 -14.13 -2.77
N GLN A 36 5.70 -14.85 -2.03
CA GLN A 36 4.46 -15.44 -2.57
C GLN A 36 3.30 -14.47 -2.38
N SER A 37 2.38 -14.39 -3.34
CA SER A 37 1.15 -13.59 -3.22
C SER A 37 0.08 -14.24 -2.33
N SER A 38 0.21 -15.55 -2.09
CA SER A 38 -0.73 -16.34 -1.28
C SER A 38 -0.24 -16.54 0.15
N CYS A 39 -1.16 -16.52 1.11
CA CYS A 39 -0.89 -16.82 2.52
C CYS A 39 -0.44 -18.28 2.73
N PRO A 40 0.73 -18.53 3.34
CA PRO A 40 1.24 -19.88 3.61
C PRO A 40 0.29 -20.72 4.49
N GLU A 41 -0.27 -20.13 5.54
CA GLU A 41 -1.15 -20.84 6.47
C GLU A 41 -2.47 -21.27 5.83
N CYS A 42 -3.11 -20.36 5.08
CA CYS A 42 -4.31 -20.69 4.31
C CYS A 42 -4.04 -21.78 3.29
N ARG A 43 -2.91 -21.70 2.58
CA ARG A 43 -2.50 -22.71 1.60
C ARG A 43 -2.31 -24.09 2.24
N ALA A 44 -1.66 -24.16 3.39
CA ALA A 44 -1.48 -25.41 4.13
C ALA A 44 -2.83 -26.03 4.56
N ALA A 45 -3.83 -25.19 4.83
CA ALA A 45 -5.19 -25.61 5.15
C ALA A 45 -6.09 -25.85 3.92
N GLY A 46 -5.56 -25.80 2.69
CA GLY A 46 -6.34 -25.97 1.46
C GLY A 46 -7.30 -24.81 1.16
N ARG A 47 -7.04 -23.62 1.69
CA ARG A 47 -7.84 -22.40 1.50
C ARG A 47 -7.06 -21.35 0.69
N ILE A 48 -7.80 -20.42 0.09
CA ILE A 48 -7.24 -19.25 -0.58
C ILE A 48 -7.22 -18.10 0.42
N GLY A 49 -6.04 -17.53 0.67
CA GLY A 49 -5.88 -16.29 1.43
C GLY A 49 -4.89 -15.39 0.70
N LEU A 50 -5.24 -14.11 0.54
CA LEU A 50 -4.40 -13.12 -0.13
C LEU A 50 -3.58 -12.36 0.91
N LEU A 51 -2.33 -12.07 0.58
CA LEU A 51 -1.48 -11.22 1.38
C LEU A 51 -1.64 -9.76 0.96
N GLU A 52 -2.00 -8.92 1.92
CA GLU A 52 -2.17 -7.48 1.79
C GLU A 52 -0.99 -6.76 2.44
N CYS A 53 -0.58 -5.64 1.85
CA CYS A 53 0.52 -4.83 2.34
C CYS A 53 -0.03 -3.78 3.31
N HIS A 54 0.47 -3.77 4.55
CA HIS A 54 0.05 -2.81 5.56
C HIS A 54 1.22 -1.93 5.98
N PHE A 55 0.98 -0.63 5.99
CA PHE A 55 1.85 0.38 6.55
C PHE A 55 1.25 0.87 7.87
N SER A 56 2.00 0.75 8.97
CA SER A 56 1.56 1.13 10.32
C SER A 56 2.67 1.93 11.00
N PRO A 57 2.78 3.23 10.67
CA PRO A 57 3.89 4.04 11.13
C PRO A 57 3.73 4.45 12.59
N GLU A 58 4.83 4.47 13.35
CA GLU A 58 4.84 4.93 14.74
C GLU A 58 4.70 6.46 14.83
N ARG A 59 5.11 7.16 13.76
CA ARG A 59 5.05 8.61 13.65
C ARG A 59 4.41 9.01 12.33
N LYS A 60 3.64 10.11 12.35
CA LYS A 60 3.04 10.63 11.12
C LYS A 60 4.16 10.96 10.11
N PRO A 61 4.13 10.39 8.90
CA PRO A 61 5.16 10.66 7.89
C PRO A 61 5.15 12.13 7.49
N SER A 62 6.34 12.69 7.25
CA SER A 62 6.49 14.07 6.78
C SER A 62 5.86 14.24 5.41
N LYS A 63 5.26 15.41 5.15
CA LYS A 63 4.92 15.80 3.77
C LYS A 63 6.23 16.08 3.04
N ASP A 64 6.71 15.12 2.28
CA ASP A 64 7.87 15.33 1.42
C ASP A 64 7.49 16.36 0.35
N LEU A 65 8.25 17.46 0.30
CA LEU A 65 8.03 18.55 -0.65
C LEU A 65 8.39 18.05 -2.05
N ILE A 66 7.38 17.95 -2.90
CA ILE A 66 7.46 17.49 -4.30
C ILE A 66 8.49 18.33 -5.07
N ARG A 67 9.72 17.85 -5.17
CA ARG A 67 10.80 18.44 -6.00
C ARG A 67 11.54 17.42 -6.86
N GLN A 68 11.12 16.15 -6.85
CA GLN A 68 11.80 15.08 -7.59
C GLN A 68 11.11 14.78 -8.94
N PRO A 69 11.88 14.32 -9.96
CA PRO A 69 11.38 14.11 -11.32
C PRO A 69 10.36 12.98 -11.45
N SER A 70 10.34 12.01 -10.52
CA SER A 70 9.25 11.05 -10.39
C SER A 70 8.53 11.27 -9.06
N VAL A 71 7.19 11.41 -9.12
CA VAL A 71 6.39 11.67 -7.93
C VAL A 71 6.27 10.42 -7.07
N ILE A 72 6.33 9.23 -7.65
CA ILE A 72 6.31 7.99 -6.88
C ILE A 72 7.59 7.87 -6.02
N GLU A 73 8.78 8.18 -6.54
CA GLU A 73 10.01 8.20 -5.70
C GLU A 73 9.94 9.24 -4.58
N SER A 74 9.24 10.36 -4.79
CA SER A 74 9.04 11.35 -3.73
C SER A 74 8.25 10.81 -2.53
N TYR A 75 7.56 9.67 -2.69
CA TYR A 75 6.85 8.97 -1.62
C TYR A 75 7.55 7.67 -1.18
N HIS A 76 8.85 7.48 -1.46
CA HIS A 76 9.53 6.20 -1.15
C HIS A 76 9.37 5.75 0.32
N SER A 77 9.24 6.68 1.25
CA SER A 77 9.02 6.45 2.68
C SER A 77 7.65 5.81 2.97
N LEU A 78 6.68 5.99 2.07
CA LEU A 78 5.32 5.46 2.11
C LEU A 78 5.08 4.34 1.11
N LEU A 79 6.13 3.86 0.45
CA LEU A 79 6.03 2.75 -0.47
C LEU A 79 6.49 1.46 0.21
N PRO A 80 5.86 0.34 -0.12
CA PRO A 80 6.30 -0.94 0.37
C PRO A 80 7.76 -1.20 -0.03
N PRO A 81 8.55 -1.88 0.81
CA PRO A 81 9.95 -2.17 0.50
C PRO A 81 10.06 -2.94 -0.82
N THR A 82 11.08 -2.68 -1.62
CA THR A 82 11.41 -3.55 -2.77
C THR A 82 12.65 -4.36 -2.46
N LYS A 83 12.63 -5.66 -2.80
CA LYS A 83 13.64 -6.65 -2.39
C LYS A 83 15.08 -6.29 -2.78
N ASN A 84 15.26 -5.41 -3.76
CA ASN A 84 16.56 -5.11 -4.37
C ASN A 84 16.97 -3.62 -4.31
N GLY A 85 16.25 -2.75 -3.61
CA GLY A 85 16.61 -1.32 -3.44
C GLY A 85 16.69 -0.47 -4.72
N ARG A 86 16.57 -1.08 -5.90
CA ARG A 86 16.39 -0.43 -7.20
C ARG A 86 15.04 -0.87 -7.74
N THR A 87 14.00 -0.14 -7.36
CA THR A 87 12.78 -0.14 -8.15
C THR A 87 13.13 0.59 -9.45
N ALA A 88 13.22 -0.13 -10.56
CA ALA A 88 13.22 0.50 -11.86
C ALA A 88 11.81 1.07 -12.06
N TRP A 89 11.61 2.33 -11.68
CA TRP A 89 10.40 3.05 -12.01
C TRP A 89 10.45 3.34 -13.51
N ASP A 90 9.85 2.46 -14.31
CA ASP A 90 9.76 2.64 -15.75
C ASP A 90 9.06 3.98 -16.05
N LEU A 91 9.74 4.85 -16.80
CA LEU A 91 9.19 6.06 -17.43
C LEU A 91 8.44 7.01 -16.47
N ASN A 92 9.15 7.67 -15.53
CA ASN A 92 8.61 8.75 -14.67
C ASN A 92 7.14 8.56 -14.22
N PRO A 93 6.81 7.46 -13.53
CA PRO A 93 5.43 7.14 -13.19
C PRO A 93 4.88 8.10 -12.13
N GLY A 94 3.56 8.31 -12.16
CA GLY A 94 2.89 9.37 -11.40
C GLY A 94 2.72 10.65 -12.23
N ASN A 95 2.28 11.74 -11.60
CA ASN A 95 1.95 13.00 -12.30
C ASN A 95 0.93 12.89 -13.44
N THR A 96 0.14 11.83 -13.46
CA THR A 96 -0.99 11.69 -14.40
C THR A 96 -1.87 12.95 -14.33
N PRO A 97 -2.06 13.67 -15.46
CA PRO A 97 -2.83 14.91 -15.46
C PRO A 97 -4.27 14.68 -14.99
N LEU A 98 -4.71 15.51 -14.04
CA LEU A 98 -6.12 15.58 -13.66
C LEU A 98 -6.83 16.59 -14.57
N LYS A 99 -7.61 16.10 -15.53
CA LYS A 99 -8.31 16.94 -16.53
C LYS A 99 -9.71 17.28 -16.06
N ARG A 100 -10.07 18.57 -16.08
CA ARG A 100 -11.46 19.00 -15.84
C ARG A 100 -12.29 18.82 -17.11
N SER A 101 -13.37 18.04 -17.03
CA SER A 101 -14.32 17.87 -18.14
C SER A 101 -15.61 18.65 -17.88
N LYS A 102 -15.78 19.77 -18.60
CA LYS A 102 -17.04 20.55 -18.56
C LYS A 102 -18.18 19.83 -19.27
N HIS A 103 -17.87 19.09 -20.34
CA HIS A 103 -18.87 18.41 -21.16
C HIS A 103 -19.55 17.26 -20.39
N ILE A 104 -18.75 16.39 -19.77
CA ILE A 104 -19.27 15.29 -18.94
C ILE A 104 -20.01 15.86 -17.73
N ALA A 105 -19.44 16.88 -17.07
CA ALA A 105 -20.09 17.52 -15.94
C ALA A 105 -21.50 18.04 -16.30
N SER A 106 -21.63 18.76 -17.41
CA SER A 106 -22.91 19.30 -17.88
C SER A 106 -23.93 18.20 -18.21
N ASN A 107 -23.51 17.12 -18.88
CA ASN A 107 -24.40 16.01 -19.25
C ASN A 107 -24.95 15.25 -18.03
N HIS A 108 -24.28 15.34 -16.88
CA HIS A 108 -24.70 14.71 -15.63
C HIS A 108 -25.24 15.71 -14.59
N GLY A 109 -25.43 16.99 -14.95
CA GLY A 109 -25.90 18.02 -14.01
C GLY A 109 -24.91 18.34 -12.88
N LEU A 110 -23.63 18.00 -13.05
CA LEU A 110 -22.56 18.26 -12.09
C LEU A 110 -21.94 19.63 -12.33
N LYS A 111 -21.57 20.32 -11.25
CA LYS A 111 -20.82 21.60 -11.34
C LYS A 111 -19.39 21.38 -11.82
N GLU A 112 -18.77 20.28 -11.39
CA GLU A 112 -17.38 19.95 -11.70
C GLU A 112 -17.22 18.44 -11.88
N SER A 113 -16.40 18.04 -12.86
CA SER A 113 -15.99 16.66 -13.09
C SER A 113 -14.52 16.65 -13.47
N PHE A 114 -13.77 15.74 -12.88
CA PHE A 114 -12.34 15.57 -13.11
C PHE A 114 -12.06 14.13 -13.53
N LEU A 115 -11.16 13.95 -14.48
CA LEU A 115 -10.73 12.66 -15.00
C LEU A 115 -9.21 12.53 -14.82
N GLN A 116 -8.78 11.35 -14.41
CA GLN A 116 -7.39 10.96 -14.33
C GLN A 116 -7.18 9.88 -15.40
N ASP A 117 -6.38 10.19 -16.43
CA ASP A 117 -6.14 9.33 -17.61
C ASP A 117 -4.90 8.44 -17.44
#